data_AF-T1HAT7-F1
#
_entry.id   AF-T1HAT7-F1
#
_cell.length_a   1.000
_cell.length_b   1.000
_cell.length_c   1.000
_cell.angle_alpha   90.00
_cell.angle_beta   90.00
_cell.angle_gamma   90.00
#
_symmetry.space_group_name_H-M   'P 1'
#
loop_
_entity.id
_entity.type
_entity.pdbx_description
1 polymer ?
#
loop_
_entity_poly.entity_id
_entity_poly.type
_entity_poly.pdbx_seq_one_letter_code
_entity_poly.pdbx_strand_id
1 'polypeptide(L)'
;MSGTVLENLSGKKLTILVSFLLISQTVCFLIGGLIAPKPAFTDSILATKCLDDKNSTTAWYYVRGKNPCVRFNIDSYTTEEHLKYGNQIVFAFQKKEDYLYNCSIVPLFELGSLHHDFYLINIRLPVDYSKGINTELGHIADMWIITINQTGGFTKVWLSLKSIFFPSVLAVLIWFLKRVYVLQRKPLLLEYMLILVATSLSFLNIPLELLTLYFELPFMLLLADIRQGIFYAALLSFWLVFAGEHLMESQKNHLLGYWKHLSSVIVGCIAMFFFDLCERGIQLRNPFYSVWVTDIGAKFAMSEGQWKWDDQHGLEYTSAFFTGVYGMWNIYIMALLALYAPSHKRWPQNNG
;
A
#
# COMPACT_ATOMS: atom_id res chain seq x y z
N MET A 1 27.12 35.22 -1.98
CA MET A 1 26.65 33.82 -1.78
C MET A 1 26.54 33.16 -3.15
N SER A 2 26.94 31.90 -3.30
CA SER A 2 26.64 31.16 -4.55
C SER A 2 25.13 30.92 -4.59
N GLY A 3 24.43 31.55 -5.53
CA GLY A 3 23.00 31.33 -5.70
C GLY A 3 22.67 29.89 -6.05
N THR A 4 21.42 29.50 -5.86
CA THR A 4 20.92 28.19 -6.32
C THR A 4 20.97 28.09 -7.85
N VAL A 5 20.86 26.88 -8.40
CA VAL A 5 20.72 26.68 -9.85
C VAL A 5 19.46 27.41 -10.36
N LEU A 6 18.38 27.39 -9.58
CA LEU A 6 17.14 28.10 -9.89
C LEU A 6 17.35 29.61 -10.10
N GLU A 7 18.10 30.27 -9.22
CA GLU A 7 18.40 31.71 -9.31
C GLU A 7 19.24 32.08 -10.55
N ASN A 8 20.04 31.15 -11.05
CA ASN A 8 20.97 31.39 -12.17
C ASN A 8 20.43 30.87 -13.51
N LEU A 9 19.24 30.25 -13.52
CA LEU A 9 18.66 29.65 -14.71
C LEU A 9 17.97 30.72 -15.57
N SER A 10 18.28 30.77 -16.86
CA SER A 10 17.53 31.61 -17.81
C SER A 10 16.11 31.05 -17.99
N GLY A 11 15.12 31.93 -18.14
CA GLY A 11 13.72 31.53 -18.39
C GLY A 11 13.57 30.52 -19.52
N LYS A 12 14.33 30.64 -20.62
CA LYS A 12 14.32 29.67 -21.73
C LYS A 12 14.74 28.25 -21.28
N LYS A 13 15.77 28.16 -20.43
CA LYS A 13 16.25 26.88 -19.88
C LYS A 13 15.25 26.30 -18.87
N LEU A 14 14.60 27.16 -18.10
CA LEU A 14 13.54 26.75 -17.17
C LEU A 14 12.35 26.18 -17.93
N THR A 15 11.90 26.84 -19.01
CA THR A 15 10.82 26.33 -19.86
C THR A 15 11.16 24.97 -20.45
N ILE A 16 12.39 24.79 -20.97
CA ILE A 16 12.82 23.49 -21.50
C ILE A 16 12.79 22.41 -20.43
N LEU A 17 13.30 22.70 -19.23
CA LEU A 17 13.27 21.75 -18.10
C LEU A 17 11.84 21.39 -17.70
N VAL A 18 10.96 22.38 -17.53
CA VAL A 18 9.57 22.16 -17.14
C VAL A 18 8.81 21.35 -18.20
N SER A 19 9.00 21.65 -19.49
CA SER A 19 8.42 20.87 -20.58
C SER A 19 8.91 19.41 -20.55
N PHE A 20 10.20 19.17 -20.28
CA PHE A 20 10.73 17.81 -20.13
C PHE A 20 10.11 17.07 -18.94
N LEU A 21 9.97 17.73 -17.78
CA LEU A 21 9.34 17.13 -16.59
C LEU A 21 7.86 16.80 -16.84
N LEU A 22 7.11 17.67 -17.52
CA LEU A 22 5.71 17.43 -17.89
C LEU A 22 5.55 16.26 -18.86
N ILE A 23 6.45 16.15 -19.85
CA ILE A 23 6.45 15.00 -20.77
C ILE A 23 6.74 13.71 -20.00
N SER A 24 7.75 13.72 -19.12
CA SER A 24 8.07 12.57 -18.27
C SER A 24 6.89 12.16 -17.38
N GLN A 25 6.18 13.14 -16.80
CA GLN A 25 4.99 12.89 -16.01
C GLN A 25 3.86 12.26 -16.84
N THR A 26 3.64 12.78 -18.04
CA THR A 26 2.63 12.25 -18.97
C THR A 26 2.96 10.81 -19.35
N VAL A 27 4.24 10.50 -19.61
CA VAL A 27 4.70 9.13 -19.87
C VAL A 27 4.39 8.20 -18.69
N CYS A 28 4.58 8.64 -17.44
CA CYS A 28 4.26 7.82 -16.26
C CYS A 28 2.76 7.48 -16.15
N PHE A 29 1.88 8.42 -16.51
CA PHE A 29 0.44 8.18 -16.59
C PHE A 29 0.09 7.23 -17.76
N LEU A 30 0.71 7.41 -18.92
CA LEU A 30 0.48 6.54 -20.08
C LEU A 30 0.95 5.10 -19.84
N ILE A 31 2.06 4.90 -19.11
CA ILE A 31 2.51 3.56 -18.71
C ILE A 31 1.43 2.87 -17.85
N GLY A 32 0.83 3.58 -16.89
CA GLY A 32 -0.23 2.99 -16.08
C GLY A 32 -1.52 2.75 -16.85
N GLY A 33 -1.96 3.73 -17.64
CA GLY A 33 -3.25 3.65 -18.33
C GLY A 33 -3.28 2.76 -19.58
N LEU A 34 -2.14 2.56 -20.25
CA LEU A 34 -2.07 1.78 -21.50
C LEU A 34 -1.32 0.44 -21.36
N ILE A 35 -0.38 0.33 -20.41
CA ILE A 35 0.47 -0.86 -20.27
C ILE A 35 0.11 -1.66 -19.01
N ALA A 36 -0.17 -0.98 -17.89
CA ALA A 36 -0.45 -1.67 -16.64
C ALA A 36 -1.93 -2.11 -16.56
N PRO A 37 -2.20 -3.40 -16.29
CA PRO A 37 -3.56 -3.87 -16.05
C PRO A 37 -4.06 -3.38 -14.69
N LYS A 38 -5.32 -3.72 -14.36
CA LYS A 38 -5.92 -3.47 -13.05
C LYS A 38 -4.96 -3.81 -11.90
N PRO A 39 -4.79 -2.92 -10.91
CA PRO A 39 -3.90 -3.17 -9.78
C PRO A 39 -4.29 -4.42 -8.99
N ALA A 40 -5.60 -4.60 -8.78
CA ALA A 40 -6.16 -5.73 -8.08
C ALA A 40 -7.11 -6.53 -8.98
N PHE A 41 -7.13 -7.84 -8.78
CA PHE A 41 -8.13 -8.73 -9.35
C PHE A 41 -8.99 -9.29 -8.22
N THR A 42 -10.30 -9.29 -8.45
CA THR A 42 -11.29 -9.76 -7.50
C THR A 42 -11.96 -10.99 -8.09
N ASP A 43 -11.92 -12.10 -7.36
CA ASP A 43 -12.54 -13.37 -7.74
C ASP A 43 -13.54 -13.77 -6.64
N SER A 44 -14.74 -14.20 -7.04
CA SER A 44 -15.72 -14.76 -6.11
C SER A 44 -15.70 -16.28 -6.19
N ILE A 45 -15.68 -16.92 -5.02
CA ILE A 45 -15.58 -18.37 -4.90
C ILE A 45 -16.74 -18.87 -4.05
N LEU A 46 -17.60 -19.70 -4.64
CA LEU A 46 -18.65 -20.42 -3.94
C LEU A 46 -18.07 -21.58 -3.11
N ALA A 47 -18.49 -21.69 -1.86
CA ALA A 47 -18.20 -22.85 -1.03
C ALA A 47 -18.85 -24.12 -1.59
N THR A 48 -18.07 -25.20 -1.67
CA THR A 48 -18.59 -26.56 -1.78
C THR A 48 -18.80 -27.12 -0.37
N LYS A 49 -20.01 -27.61 -0.11
CA LYS A 49 -20.36 -28.24 1.17
C LYS A 49 -19.86 -29.68 1.16
N CYS A 50 -18.98 -30.02 2.10
CA CYS A 50 -18.40 -31.34 2.29
C CYS A 50 -18.91 -31.94 3.61
N LEU A 51 -19.21 -33.24 3.61
CA LEU A 51 -19.59 -33.98 4.82
C LEU A 51 -18.34 -34.55 5.54
N ASP A 52 -18.26 -34.32 6.84
CA ASP A 52 -17.26 -34.89 7.76
C ASP A 52 -17.91 -35.95 8.66
N ASP A 53 -17.92 -37.20 8.18
CA ASP A 53 -18.43 -38.35 8.94
C ASP A 53 -17.62 -38.67 10.20
N LYS A 54 -16.35 -38.24 10.26
CA LYS A 54 -15.39 -38.62 11.31
C LYS A 54 -15.25 -37.56 12.40
N ASN A 55 -15.93 -36.41 12.24
CA ASN A 55 -15.83 -35.23 13.09
C ASN A 55 -14.36 -34.89 13.44
N SER A 56 -13.48 -34.98 12.44
CA SER A 56 -12.05 -34.76 12.61
C SER A 56 -11.72 -33.28 12.41
N THR A 57 -10.96 -32.68 13.32
CA THR A 57 -10.52 -31.28 13.21
C THR A 57 -9.28 -31.09 12.33
N THR A 58 -8.59 -32.17 11.97
CA THR A 58 -7.29 -32.12 11.26
C THR A 58 -7.34 -32.62 9.82
N ALA A 59 -8.49 -33.15 9.38
CA ALA A 59 -8.66 -33.68 8.04
C ALA A 59 -8.80 -32.56 7.00
N TRP A 60 -8.12 -32.71 5.86
CA TRP A 60 -8.23 -31.80 4.72
C TRP A 60 -9.27 -32.28 3.72
N TYR A 61 -10.25 -31.42 3.43
CA TYR A 61 -11.31 -31.69 2.46
C TYR A 61 -11.02 -31.00 1.13
N TYR A 62 -10.80 -31.79 0.08
CA TYR A 62 -10.51 -31.29 -1.26
C TYR A 62 -11.76 -31.27 -2.13
N VAL A 63 -11.97 -30.22 -2.92
CA VAL A 63 -13.17 -30.11 -3.79
C VAL A 63 -12.98 -30.81 -5.15
N ARG A 64 -11.74 -30.86 -5.67
CA ARG A 64 -11.31 -31.58 -6.89
C ARG A 64 -10.03 -32.37 -6.60
N GLY A 65 -9.75 -33.39 -7.42
CA GLY A 65 -8.53 -34.20 -7.34
C GLY A 65 -8.83 -35.70 -7.24
N LYS A 66 -7.83 -36.49 -6.85
CA LYS A 66 -7.96 -37.97 -6.77
C LYS A 66 -8.91 -38.42 -5.64
N ASN A 67 -9.02 -37.66 -4.56
CA ASN A 67 -9.89 -37.94 -3.42
C ASN A 67 -10.74 -36.69 -3.08
N PRO A 68 -11.79 -36.38 -3.88
CA PRO A 68 -12.68 -35.27 -3.57
C PRO A 68 -13.56 -35.60 -2.35
N CYS A 69 -13.96 -34.57 -1.61
CA CYS A 69 -14.88 -34.73 -0.50
C CYS A 69 -16.26 -35.19 -0.99
N VAL A 70 -17.00 -35.88 -0.11
CA VAL A 70 -18.40 -36.23 -0.37
C VAL A 70 -19.21 -34.93 -0.28
N ARG A 71 -19.80 -34.53 -1.41
CA ARG A 71 -20.58 -33.29 -1.50
C ARG A 71 -21.92 -33.48 -0.82
N PHE A 72 -22.30 -32.51 0.00
CA PHE A 72 -23.60 -32.47 0.66
C PHE A 72 -24.50 -31.47 -0.05
N ASN A 73 -25.68 -31.91 -0.53
CA ASN A 73 -26.68 -31.02 -1.10
C ASN A 73 -27.72 -30.67 -0.03
N ILE A 74 -27.82 -29.39 0.32
CA ILE A 74 -28.71 -28.89 1.37
C ILE A 74 -30.19 -28.97 0.96
N ASP A 75 -30.49 -28.91 -0.34
CA ASP A 75 -31.86 -28.80 -0.85
C ASP A 75 -32.67 -30.11 -0.77
N SER A 76 -32.03 -31.24 -0.43
CA SER A 76 -32.66 -32.56 -0.40
C SER A 76 -33.09 -33.04 0.99
N TYR A 77 -32.84 -32.29 2.06
CA TYR A 77 -33.00 -32.78 3.44
C TYR A 77 -33.88 -31.88 4.34
N THR A 78 -34.66 -32.50 5.23
CA THR A 78 -35.64 -31.86 6.12
C THR A 78 -34.99 -31.17 7.32
N THR A 79 -35.62 -30.11 7.83
CA THR A 79 -35.15 -29.20 8.90
C THR A 79 -34.60 -29.88 10.16
N GLU A 80 -35.08 -31.09 10.50
CA GLU A 80 -34.64 -31.84 11.68
C GLU A 80 -33.24 -32.47 11.53
N GLU A 81 -32.81 -32.80 10.31
CA GLU A 81 -31.48 -33.37 10.06
C GLU A 81 -30.39 -32.29 10.06
N HIS A 82 -30.71 -31.05 9.67
CA HIS A 82 -29.77 -29.92 9.68
C HIS A 82 -29.19 -29.63 11.07
N LEU A 83 -29.99 -29.79 12.13
CA LEU A 83 -29.55 -29.63 13.52
C LEU A 83 -28.59 -30.73 13.99
N LYS A 84 -28.67 -31.93 13.41
CA LYS A 84 -27.83 -33.09 13.75
C LYS A 84 -26.48 -33.05 13.04
N TYR A 85 -26.44 -32.55 11.80
CA TYR A 85 -25.24 -32.51 10.95
C TYR A 85 -24.49 -31.17 10.97
N GLY A 86 -24.95 -30.14 11.67
CA GLY A 86 -24.32 -28.80 11.67
C GLY A 86 -22.81 -28.82 12.00
N ASN A 87 -22.38 -29.69 12.92
CA ASN A 87 -20.96 -29.86 13.28
C ASN A 87 -20.14 -30.66 12.26
N GLN A 88 -20.81 -31.35 11.33
CA GLN A 88 -20.22 -32.24 10.33
C GLN A 88 -20.15 -31.60 8.93
N ILE A 89 -20.69 -30.40 8.74
CA ILE A 89 -20.60 -29.68 7.47
C ILE A 89 -19.32 -28.84 7.45
N VAL A 90 -18.52 -29.06 6.41
CA VAL A 90 -17.31 -28.27 6.12
C VAL A 90 -17.51 -27.55 4.79
N PHE A 91 -17.42 -26.22 4.83
CA PHE A 91 -17.41 -25.38 3.63
C PHE A 91 -15.99 -25.35 3.06
N ALA A 92 -15.78 -26.01 1.93
CA ALA A 92 -14.51 -26.06 1.22
C ALA A 92 -14.59 -25.19 -0.05
N PHE A 93 -13.66 -24.25 -0.20
CA PHE A 93 -13.75 -23.24 -1.27
C PHE A 93 -12.96 -23.68 -2.51
N GLN A 94 -13.59 -23.57 -3.68
CA GLN A 94 -12.90 -23.73 -4.96
C GLN A 94 -13.55 -22.92 -6.07
N LYS A 95 -12.73 -22.18 -6.84
CA LYS A 95 -13.13 -21.20 -7.86
C LYS A 95 -14.31 -21.64 -8.74
N LYS A 96 -15.37 -20.81 -8.76
CA LYS A 96 -16.53 -20.87 -9.66
C LYS A 96 -17.25 -19.50 -9.69
N GLU A 97 -17.70 -19.08 -10.87
CA GLU A 97 -18.50 -17.86 -11.09
C GLU A 97 -20.01 -18.14 -10.88
N ASP A 98 -20.70 -17.32 -10.06
CA ASP A 98 -22.11 -16.89 -10.21
C ASP A 98 -22.56 -15.95 -9.03
N TYR A 99 -23.78 -15.39 -9.11
CA TYR A 99 -24.28 -14.16 -8.45
C TYR A 99 -24.64 -14.22 -6.93
N LEU A 100 -24.75 -13.02 -6.31
CA LEU A 100 -24.78 -12.71 -4.86
C LEU A 100 -26.18 -12.50 -4.23
N TYR A 101 -26.33 -12.88 -2.96
CA TYR A 101 -27.38 -12.39 -2.02
C TYR A 101 -26.85 -11.26 -1.10
N ASN A 102 -27.76 -10.47 -0.54
CA ASN A 102 -27.52 -9.18 0.13
C ASN A 102 -27.13 -9.34 1.62
N CYS A 103 -25.85 -9.58 1.91
CA CYS A 103 -25.26 -9.46 3.25
C CYS A 103 -24.12 -8.44 3.25
N SER A 104 -23.79 -7.86 4.41
CA SER A 104 -22.57 -7.08 4.57
C SER A 104 -21.35 -7.99 4.47
N ILE A 105 -20.30 -7.51 3.79
CA ILE A 105 -19.05 -8.24 3.63
C ILE A 105 -18.31 -8.26 4.97
N VAL A 106 -17.83 -9.44 5.38
CA VAL A 106 -17.00 -9.61 6.59
C VAL A 106 -15.55 -9.84 6.16
N PRO A 107 -14.57 -9.06 6.65
CA PRO A 107 -13.16 -9.31 6.37
C PRO A 107 -12.73 -10.61 7.06
N LEU A 108 -12.27 -11.59 6.28
CA LEU A 108 -11.93 -12.92 6.79
C LEU A 108 -10.46 -13.04 7.20
N PHE A 109 -9.54 -12.83 6.26
CA PHE A 109 -8.09 -12.85 6.52
C PHE A 109 -7.34 -12.11 5.42
N GLU A 110 -6.10 -11.75 5.72
CA GLU A 110 -5.17 -11.17 4.75
C GLU A 110 -3.78 -11.82 4.87
N LEU A 111 -3.18 -12.15 3.72
CA LEU A 111 -1.84 -12.71 3.66
C LEU A 111 -0.88 -11.68 3.07
N GLY A 112 0.26 -11.47 3.74
CA GLY A 112 1.28 -10.54 3.27
C GLY A 112 2.15 -11.04 2.11
N SER A 113 2.09 -12.33 1.80
CA SER A 113 2.82 -12.97 0.69
C SER A 113 2.06 -14.18 0.16
N LEU A 114 2.03 -14.32 -1.18
CA LEU A 114 1.50 -15.49 -1.88
C LEU A 114 2.66 -16.29 -2.46
N HIS A 115 3.25 -17.18 -1.64
CA HIS A 115 4.45 -17.95 -2.02
C HIS A 115 4.13 -19.31 -2.68
N HIS A 116 2.96 -19.88 -2.38
CA HIS A 116 2.58 -21.20 -2.90
C HIS A 116 1.60 -21.11 -4.07
N ASP A 117 1.62 -22.12 -4.94
CA ASP A 117 0.73 -22.18 -6.12
C ASP A 117 -0.73 -22.43 -5.74
N PHE A 118 -0.97 -23.13 -4.62
CA PHE A 118 -2.30 -23.57 -4.21
C PHE A 118 -2.53 -23.34 -2.73
N TYR A 119 -3.70 -22.80 -2.41
CA TYR A 119 -4.18 -22.60 -1.06
C TYR A 119 -5.54 -23.32 -0.91
N LEU A 120 -5.73 -23.98 0.23
CA LEU A 120 -6.98 -24.65 0.58
C LEU A 120 -7.51 -24.06 1.88
N ILE A 121 -8.80 -23.71 1.89
CA ILE A 121 -9.49 -23.13 3.03
C ILE A 121 -10.70 -23.99 3.35
N ASN A 122 -10.75 -24.49 4.58
CA ASN A 122 -11.86 -25.26 5.13
C ASN A 122 -12.48 -24.44 6.27
N ILE A 123 -13.75 -24.09 6.15
CA ILE A 123 -14.49 -23.38 7.19
C ILE A 123 -15.50 -24.33 7.81
N ARG A 124 -15.49 -24.42 9.14
CA ARG A 124 -16.47 -25.16 9.94
C ARG A 124 -17.17 -24.19 10.88
N LEU A 125 -18.49 -24.31 10.98
CA LEU A 125 -19.33 -23.51 11.87
C LEU A 125 -19.92 -24.42 12.95
N PRO A 126 -19.19 -24.71 14.05
CA PRO A 126 -19.71 -25.59 15.09
C PRO A 126 -20.83 -24.90 15.88
N VAL A 127 -21.86 -25.64 16.24
CA VAL A 127 -22.97 -25.19 17.08
C VAL A 127 -22.80 -25.75 18.50
N ASP A 128 -22.74 -24.87 19.49
CA ASP A 128 -22.65 -25.24 20.91
C ASP A 128 -23.65 -24.43 21.75
N TYR A 129 -24.74 -25.09 22.15
CA TYR A 129 -25.80 -24.48 22.96
C TYR A 129 -25.34 -24.12 24.38
N SER A 130 -24.35 -24.82 24.93
CA SER A 130 -23.87 -24.55 26.30
C SER A 130 -23.05 -23.27 26.38
N LYS A 131 -22.36 -22.91 25.29
CA LYS A 131 -21.52 -21.71 25.17
C LYS A 131 -22.17 -20.60 24.37
N GLY A 132 -23.38 -20.81 23.85
CA GLY A 132 -24.07 -19.86 22.97
C GLY A 132 -23.33 -19.61 21.65
N ILE A 133 -22.58 -20.59 21.14
CA ILE A 133 -21.80 -20.44 19.90
C ILE A 133 -22.69 -20.83 18.72
N ASN A 134 -22.86 -19.92 17.77
CA ASN A 134 -23.56 -20.13 16.49
C ASN A 134 -25.03 -20.59 16.62
N THR A 135 -25.70 -20.27 17.74
CA THR A 135 -27.08 -20.67 18.02
C THR A 135 -28.13 -19.81 17.31
N GLU A 136 -27.77 -18.57 16.93
CA GLU A 136 -28.69 -17.56 16.36
C GLU A 136 -28.37 -17.15 14.92
N LEU A 137 -27.50 -17.90 14.22
CA LEU A 137 -27.04 -17.54 12.87
C LEU A 137 -28.10 -17.64 11.76
N GLY A 138 -29.29 -18.14 12.06
CA GLY A 138 -30.32 -18.41 11.05
C GLY A 138 -29.93 -19.53 10.09
N HIS A 139 -30.64 -19.65 8.97
CA HIS A 139 -30.38 -20.66 7.95
C HIS A 139 -29.34 -20.17 6.94
N ILE A 140 -28.13 -20.72 6.97
CA ILE A 140 -27.06 -20.42 6.02
C ILE A 140 -27.18 -21.36 4.81
N ALA A 141 -27.65 -20.84 3.67
CA ALA A 141 -27.75 -21.61 2.44
C ALA A 141 -26.38 -21.78 1.78
N ASP A 142 -25.72 -20.67 1.42
CA ASP A 142 -24.44 -20.67 0.71
C ASP A 142 -23.46 -19.65 1.33
N MET A 143 -22.17 -19.93 1.17
CA MET A 143 -21.09 -19.04 1.60
C MET A 143 -20.20 -18.70 0.41
N TRP A 144 -19.92 -17.41 0.25
CA TRP A 144 -19.04 -16.89 -0.79
C TRP A 144 -17.79 -16.31 -0.13
N ILE A 145 -16.62 -16.58 -0.70
CA ILE A 145 -15.39 -15.87 -0.39
C ILE A 145 -15.01 -15.02 -1.59
N ILE A 146 -14.74 -13.76 -1.33
CA ILE A 146 -14.17 -12.84 -2.31
C ILE A 146 -12.66 -12.79 -2.04
N THR A 147 -11.86 -13.23 -2.99
CA THR A 147 -10.41 -13.13 -2.92
C THR A 147 -9.94 -11.93 -3.73
N ILE A 148 -9.11 -11.10 -3.12
CA ILE A 148 -8.50 -9.94 -3.77
C ILE A 148 -6.99 -10.14 -3.76
N ASN A 149 -6.36 -10.08 -4.93
CA ASN A 149 -4.90 -10.13 -5.03
C ASN A 149 -4.38 -9.09 -6.03
N GLN A 150 -3.12 -8.70 -5.85
CA GLN A 150 -2.45 -7.82 -6.80
C GLN A 150 -2.16 -8.59 -8.09
N THR A 151 -2.49 -8.01 -9.25
CA THR A 151 -2.28 -8.70 -10.52
C THR A 151 -0.79 -8.79 -10.84
N GLY A 152 -0.35 -9.96 -11.33
CA GLY A 152 1.06 -10.17 -11.70
C GLY A 152 1.55 -9.20 -12.78
N GLY A 153 0.66 -8.80 -13.71
CA GLY A 153 0.97 -7.80 -14.73
C GLY A 153 1.23 -6.41 -14.15
N PHE A 154 0.38 -5.95 -13.23
CA PHE A 154 0.59 -4.67 -12.56
C PHE A 154 1.85 -4.71 -11.70
N THR A 155 2.06 -5.78 -10.93
CA THR A 155 3.30 -5.98 -10.14
C THR A 155 4.54 -5.89 -11.02
N LYS A 156 4.55 -6.50 -12.20
CA LYS A 156 5.69 -6.41 -13.14
C LYS A 156 5.98 -4.97 -13.57
N VAL A 157 4.95 -4.21 -13.93
CA VAL A 157 5.11 -2.79 -14.30
C VAL A 157 5.60 -1.96 -13.11
N TRP A 158 5.01 -2.18 -11.93
CA TRP A 158 5.37 -1.51 -10.69
C TRP A 158 6.84 -1.71 -10.31
N LEU A 159 7.33 -2.95 -10.35
CA LEU A 159 8.73 -3.27 -10.07
C LEU A 159 9.68 -2.73 -11.13
N SER A 160 9.25 -2.69 -12.40
CA SER A 160 10.04 -2.08 -13.47
C SER A 160 10.20 -0.57 -13.26
N LEU A 161 9.13 0.13 -12.88
CA LEU A 161 9.19 1.55 -12.54
C LEU A 161 10.13 1.80 -11.35
N LYS A 162 10.00 1.02 -10.27
CA LYS A 162 10.92 1.11 -9.11
C LYS A 162 12.38 0.90 -9.51
N SER A 163 12.64 -0.10 -10.35
CA SER A 163 14.00 -0.43 -10.81
C SER A 163 14.62 0.64 -11.70
N ILE A 164 13.81 1.45 -12.40
CA ILE A 164 14.27 2.58 -13.21
C ILE A 164 14.48 3.82 -12.33
N PHE A 165 13.50 4.16 -11.49
CA PHE A 165 13.55 5.37 -10.66
C PHE A 165 14.56 5.28 -9.51
N PHE A 166 14.79 4.08 -8.96
CA PHE A 166 15.75 3.90 -7.88
C PHE A 166 17.17 4.38 -8.24
N PRO A 167 17.83 3.87 -9.30
CA PRO A 167 19.16 4.33 -9.68
C PRO A 167 19.16 5.79 -10.15
N SER A 168 18.09 6.28 -10.80
CA SER A 168 18.03 7.67 -11.26
C SER A 168 17.98 8.67 -10.09
N VAL A 169 17.12 8.42 -9.10
CA VAL A 169 17.01 9.26 -7.88
C VAL A 169 18.31 9.18 -7.09
N LEU A 170 18.88 7.99 -6.94
CA LEU A 170 20.14 7.81 -6.22
C LEU A 170 21.30 8.56 -6.89
N ALA A 171 21.39 8.53 -8.23
CA ALA A 171 22.40 9.28 -8.98
C ALA A 171 22.27 10.79 -8.78
N VAL A 172 21.05 11.33 -8.84
CA VAL A 172 20.79 12.76 -8.59
C VAL A 172 21.09 13.15 -7.15
N LEU A 173 20.76 12.29 -6.18
CA LEU A 173 21.10 12.49 -4.77
C LEU A 173 22.61 12.52 -4.53
N ILE A 174 23.36 11.56 -5.06
CA ILE A 174 24.83 11.52 -4.95
C ILE A 174 25.45 12.76 -5.62
N TRP A 175 24.93 13.17 -6.78
CA TRP A 175 25.35 14.39 -7.45
C TRP A 175 25.09 15.64 -6.60
N PHE A 176 23.92 15.74 -5.98
CA PHE A 176 23.56 16.85 -5.09
C PHE A 176 24.44 16.88 -3.83
N LEU A 177 24.67 15.72 -3.19
CA LEU A 177 25.56 15.62 -2.04
C LEU A 177 26.98 16.07 -2.39
N LYS A 178 27.53 15.59 -3.52
CA LYS A 178 28.84 16.02 -4.00
C LYS A 178 28.92 17.53 -4.21
N ARG A 179 27.85 18.15 -4.74
CA ARG A 179 27.75 19.60 -4.92
C ARG A 179 27.79 20.35 -3.59
N VAL A 180 27.03 19.89 -2.61
CA VAL A 180 26.94 20.50 -1.28
C VAL A 180 28.28 20.40 -0.54
N TYR A 181 28.94 19.24 -0.56
CA TYR A 181 30.21 19.03 0.16
C TYR A 181 31.41 19.78 -0.43
N VAL A 182 31.39 20.14 -1.72
CA VAL A 182 32.47 20.92 -2.35
C VAL A 182 32.49 22.37 -1.85
N LEU A 183 31.40 22.88 -1.26
CA LEU A 183 31.36 24.24 -0.72
C LEU A 183 32.05 24.29 0.65
N GLN A 184 32.89 25.30 0.87
CA GLN A 184 33.59 25.54 2.14
C GLN A 184 32.69 26.09 3.27
N ARG A 185 31.39 25.74 3.27
CA ARG A 185 30.39 26.19 4.25
C ARG A 185 29.66 25.00 4.85
N LYS A 186 29.06 25.18 6.03
CA LYS A 186 28.10 24.20 6.56
C LYS A 186 26.83 24.18 5.68
N PRO A 187 26.25 23.00 5.39
CA PRO A 187 25.02 22.92 4.63
C PRO A 187 23.88 23.71 5.29
N LEU A 188 23.01 24.30 4.47
CA LEU A 188 21.82 25.01 4.93
C LEU A 188 20.78 24.01 5.48
N LEU A 189 19.86 24.49 6.32
CA LEU A 189 18.74 23.70 6.82
C LEU A 189 17.93 23.11 5.66
N LEU A 190 17.64 23.89 4.62
CA LEU A 190 16.94 23.41 3.43
C LEU A 190 17.69 22.28 2.70
N GLU A 191 19.02 22.38 2.60
CA GLU A 191 19.84 21.33 1.96
C GLU A 191 19.78 20.03 2.78
N TYR A 192 19.79 20.10 4.11
CA TYR A 192 19.59 18.93 4.97
C TYR A 192 18.20 18.31 4.79
N MET A 193 17.14 19.13 4.72
CA MET A 193 15.78 18.62 4.51
C MET A 193 15.61 17.99 3.12
N LEU A 194 16.23 18.55 2.08
CA LEU A 194 16.24 17.95 0.74
C LEU A 194 16.96 16.59 0.72
N ILE A 195 18.10 16.48 1.41
CA ILE A 195 18.81 15.21 1.56
C ILE A 195 17.93 14.18 2.30
N LEU A 196 17.23 14.60 3.36
CA LEU A 196 16.31 13.73 4.11
C LEU A 196 15.20 13.17 3.21
N VAL A 197 14.51 14.04 2.46
CA VAL A 197 13.41 13.62 1.57
C VAL A 197 13.91 12.74 0.42
N ALA A 198 15.06 13.06 -0.17
CA ALA A 198 15.63 12.25 -1.24
C ALA A 198 16.11 10.88 -0.75
N THR A 199 16.63 10.81 0.47
CA THR A 199 17.04 9.55 1.10
C THR A 199 15.82 8.68 1.43
N SER A 200 14.75 9.27 1.98
CA SER A 200 13.51 8.54 2.25
C SER A 200 12.82 8.06 0.97
N LEU A 201 12.80 8.87 -0.10
CA LEU A 201 12.31 8.44 -1.41
C LEU A 201 13.18 7.32 -2.00
N SER A 202 14.50 7.42 -1.90
CA SER A 202 15.41 6.35 -2.33
C SER A 202 15.11 5.05 -1.58
N PHE A 203 14.89 5.13 -0.25
CA PHE A 203 14.48 4.00 0.58
C PHE A 203 13.12 3.43 0.16
N LEU A 204 12.17 4.23 -0.30
CA LEU A 204 10.87 3.78 -0.84
C LEU A 204 10.99 3.10 -2.21
N ASN A 205 11.96 3.51 -3.03
CA ASN A 205 12.15 3.00 -4.38
C ASN A 205 12.95 1.70 -4.48
N ILE A 206 13.64 1.27 -3.42
CA ILE A 206 14.38 0.00 -3.42
C ILE A 206 13.40 -1.14 -3.82
N PRO A 207 13.67 -1.92 -4.88
CA PRO A 207 12.77 -2.97 -5.33
C PRO A 207 12.93 -4.25 -4.47
N LEU A 208 12.71 -4.14 -3.16
CA LEU A 208 12.83 -5.26 -2.20
C LEU A 208 11.83 -6.38 -2.48
N GLU A 209 10.72 -6.04 -3.11
CA GLU A 209 9.69 -6.97 -3.55
C GLU A 209 10.22 -8.02 -4.54
N LEU A 210 11.33 -7.77 -5.24
CA LEU A 210 11.97 -8.80 -6.08
C LEU A 210 12.44 -10.01 -5.26
N LEU A 211 12.73 -9.82 -3.96
CA LEU A 211 13.13 -10.91 -3.06
C LEU A 211 11.98 -11.88 -2.79
N THR A 212 10.71 -11.45 -2.91
CA THR A 212 9.54 -12.30 -2.65
C THR A 212 9.38 -13.40 -3.70
N LEU A 213 10.02 -13.26 -4.87
CA LEU A 213 10.08 -14.31 -5.89
C LEU A 213 10.90 -15.52 -5.46
N TYR A 214 11.85 -15.33 -4.53
CA TYR A 214 12.75 -16.38 -4.06
C TYR A 214 12.49 -16.80 -2.62
N PHE A 215 12.04 -15.87 -1.78
CA PHE A 215 11.84 -16.07 -0.35
C PHE A 215 10.42 -15.75 0.07
N GLU A 216 9.88 -16.52 1.00
CA GLU A 216 8.61 -16.20 1.64
C GLU A 216 8.81 -15.06 2.65
N LEU A 217 8.32 -13.88 2.32
CA LEU A 217 8.46 -12.67 3.16
C LEU A 217 7.07 -12.15 3.56
N PRO A 218 6.47 -12.66 4.65
CA PRO A 218 5.11 -12.27 5.05
C PRO A 218 5.00 -10.83 5.56
N PHE A 219 6.12 -10.19 5.95
CA PHE A 219 6.16 -8.82 6.48
C PHE A 219 6.18 -7.72 5.42
N MET A 220 6.06 -8.06 4.13
CA MET A 220 6.25 -7.10 3.03
C MET A 220 5.24 -5.95 3.04
N LEU A 221 3.98 -6.20 3.40
CA LEU A 221 2.95 -5.17 3.51
C LEU A 221 3.33 -4.13 4.59
N LEU A 222 3.58 -4.60 5.82
CA LEU A 222 4.02 -3.73 6.93
C LEU A 222 5.28 -2.94 6.58
N LEU A 223 6.26 -3.57 5.91
CA LEU A 223 7.46 -2.87 5.48
C LEU A 223 7.17 -1.80 4.43
N ALA A 224 6.23 -2.04 3.51
CA ALA A 224 5.82 -1.05 2.51
C ALA A 224 5.16 0.17 3.18
N ASP A 225 4.26 -0.07 4.14
CA ASP A 225 3.56 0.96 4.89
C ASP A 225 4.53 1.82 5.70
N ILE A 226 5.49 1.19 6.41
CA ILE A 226 6.55 1.88 7.13
C ILE A 226 7.40 2.75 6.18
N ARG A 227 7.78 2.22 5.01
CA ARG A 227 8.57 2.96 4.00
C ARG A 227 7.82 4.18 3.48
N GLN A 228 6.53 4.03 3.17
CA GLN A 228 5.66 5.12 2.74
C GLN A 228 5.46 6.15 3.85
N GLY A 229 5.21 5.72 5.09
CA GLY A 229 5.08 6.58 6.26
C GLY A 229 6.31 7.44 6.50
N ILE A 230 7.52 6.86 6.41
CA ILE A 230 8.79 7.60 6.54
C ILE A 230 8.93 8.66 5.43
N PHE A 231 8.57 8.32 4.19
CA PHE A 231 8.61 9.27 3.08
C PHE A 231 7.63 10.43 3.28
N TYR A 232 6.38 10.16 3.66
CA TYR A 232 5.38 11.19 3.91
C TYR A 232 5.75 12.09 5.10
N ALA A 233 6.29 11.51 6.17
CA ALA A 233 6.79 12.27 7.31
C ALA A 233 7.91 13.23 6.91
N ALA A 234 8.88 12.76 6.11
CA ALA A 234 9.97 13.58 5.58
C ALA A 234 9.45 14.69 4.66
N LEU A 235 8.52 14.38 3.76
CA LEU A 235 7.94 15.34 2.82
C LEU A 235 7.15 16.45 3.53
N LEU A 236 6.28 16.10 4.47
CA LEU A 236 5.52 17.07 5.27
C LEU A 236 6.45 17.95 6.10
N SER A 237 7.48 17.35 6.70
CA SER A 237 8.50 18.11 7.45
C SER A 237 9.25 19.08 6.54
N PHE A 238 9.60 18.66 5.32
CA PHE A 238 10.25 19.52 4.33
C PHE A 238 9.34 20.68 3.91
N TRP A 239 8.08 20.44 3.57
CA TRP A 239 7.15 21.52 3.19
C TRP A 239 6.96 22.54 4.30
N LEU A 240 6.89 22.07 5.55
CA LEU A 240 6.73 22.94 6.71
C LEU A 240 7.95 23.86 6.89
N VAL A 241 9.15 23.28 6.85
CA VAL A 241 10.40 24.04 6.97
C VAL A 241 10.58 24.97 5.76
N PHE A 242 10.28 24.51 4.55
CA PHE A 242 10.38 25.28 3.32
C PHE A 242 9.46 26.52 3.34
N ALA A 243 8.18 26.33 3.70
CA ALA A 243 7.24 27.42 3.84
C ALA A 243 7.65 28.37 4.97
N GLY A 244 8.15 27.83 6.09
CA GLY A 244 8.67 28.59 7.21
C GLY A 244 9.83 29.52 6.84
N GLU A 245 10.83 29.01 6.12
CA GLU A 245 12.00 29.80 5.71
C GLU A 245 11.65 30.93 4.71
N HIS A 246 10.63 30.75 3.86
CA HIS A 246 10.27 31.75 2.84
C HIS A 246 9.19 32.74 3.30
N LEU A 247 8.35 32.39 4.27
CA LEU A 247 7.23 33.23 4.74
C LEU A 247 7.47 33.90 6.10
N MET A 248 8.31 33.33 6.97
CA MET A 248 8.55 33.88 8.30
C MET A 248 9.76 34.82 8.28
N GLU A 249 9.51 36.11 8.51
CA GLU A 249 10.49 37.20 8.54
C GLU A 249 11.52 37.12 9.71
N SER A 250 11.53 36.02 10.47
CA SER A 250 12.29 35.89 11.71
C SER A 250 13.44 34.89 11.55
N GLN A 251 14.67 35.31 11.86
CA GLN A 251 15.91 34.52 11.82
C GLN A 251 15.82 33.21 12.64
N LYS A 252 15.26 32.15 12.05
CA LYS A 252 15.24 30.81 12.64
C LYS A 252 16.07 29.86 11.78
N ASN A 253 17.38 29.99 11.89
CA ASN A 253 18.34 29.14 11.16
C ASN A 253 18.47 27.72 11.77
N HIS A 254 17.74 27.43 12.85
CA HIS A 254 17.86 26.18 13.59
C HIS A 254 16.53 25.44 13.68
N LEU A 255 16.58 24.12 13.60
CA LEU A 255 15.43 23.20 13.63
C LEU A 255 14.53 23.38 14.87
N LEU A 256 15.13 23.80 15.99
CA LEU A 256 14.44 24.13 17.25
C LEU A 256 13.39 25.24 17.08
N GLY A 257 13.58 26.16 16.13
CA GLY A 257 12.61 27.22 15.83
C GLY A 257 11.28 26.71 15.27
N TYR A 258 11.28 25.49 14.70
CA TYR A 258 10.14 24.82 14.07
C TYR A 258 9.53 23.70 14.93
N TRP A 259 10.05 23.48 16.13
CA TRP A 259 9.71 22.34 16.98
C TRP A 259 8.20 22.18 17.23
N LYS A 260 7.46 23.27 17.45
CA LYS A 260 6.00 23.21 17.69
C LYS A 260 5.21 22.62 16.51
N HIS A 261 5.67 22.89 15.30
CA HIS A 261 5.01 22.40 14.10
C HIS A 261 5.47 20.98 13.76
N LEU A 262 6.77 20.72 13.91
CA LEU A 262 7.34 19.39 13.68
C LEU A 262 6.85 18.37 14.72
N SER A 263 6.61 18.78 15.97
CA SER A 263 6.08 17.90 17.01
C SER A 263 4.70 17.35 16.65
N SER A 264 3.85 18.16 16.00
CA SER A 264 2.54 17.71 15.53
C SER A 264 2.67 16.58 14.49
N VAL A 265 3.58 16.76 13.52
CA VAL A 265 3.88 15.74 12.50
C VAL A 265 4.42 14.47 13.15
N ILE A 266 5.39 14.60 14.08
CA ILE A 266 6.00 13.46 14.77
C ILE A 266 4.97 12.67 15.56
N VAL A 267 4.09 13.34 16.32
CA VAL A 267 3.04 12.67 17.10
C VAL A 267 2.07 11.92 16.18
N GLY A 268 1.65 12.53 15.07
CA GLY A 268 0.80 11.87 14.08
C GLY A 268 1.47 10.64 13.46
N CYS A 269 2.73 10.73 13.06
CA CYS A 269 3.48 9.61 12.50
C CYS A 269 3.68 8.47 13.51
N ILE A 270 3.96 8.79 14.78
CA ILE A 270 4.07 7.78 15.85
C ILE A 270 2.73 7.08 16.06
N ALA A 271 1.63 7.83 16.11
CA ALA A 271 0.29 7.26 16.27
C ALA A 271 -0.07 6.31 15.11
N MET A 272 0.14 6.73 13.86
CA MET A 272 -0.09 5.88 12.67
C MET A 272 0.82 4.65 12.68
N PHE A 273 2.09 4.80 13.04
CA PHE A 273 3.03 3.67 13.14
C PHE A 273 2.58 2.64 14.18
N PHE A 274 2.11 3.08 15.35
CA PHE A 274 1.56 2.16 16.35
C PHE A 274 0.28 1.48 15.87
N PHE A 275 -0.58 2.20 15.13
CA PHE A 275 -1.76 1.61 14.52
C PHE A 275 -1.38 0.50 13.52
N ASP A 276 -0.45 0.77 12.61
CA ASP A 276 0.03 -0.21 11.63
C ASP A 276 0.67 -1.44 12.31
N LEU A 277 1.44 -1.24 13.39
CA LEU A 277 2.02 -2.35 14.16
C LEU A 277 0.95 -3.20 14.87
N CYS A 278 -0.11 -2.57 15.39
CA CYS A 278 -1.21 -3.29 16.03
C CYS A 278 -2.06 -4.06 15.02
N GLU A 279 -2.32 -3.50 13.84
CA GLU A 279 -3.10 -4.16 12.80
C GLU A 279 -2.24 -5.14 11.99
N ARG A 280 -1.32 -4.62 11.17
CA ARG A 280 -0.48 -5.40 10.26
C ARG A 280 0.59 -6.22 10.98
N GLY A 281 1.10 -5.75 12.11
CA GLY A 281 2.08 -6.50 12.90
C GLY A 281 1.51 -7.76 13.56
N ILE A 282 0.27 -7.70 14.07
CA ILE A 282 -0.41 -8.88 14.63
C ILE A 282 -0.82 -9.86 13.51
N GLN A 283 -1.19 -9.35 12.34
CA GLN A 283 -1.52 -10.17 11.16
C GLN A 283 -0.39 -11.12 10.74
N LEU A 284 0.87 -10.80 11.04
CA LEU A 284 2.02 -11.68 10.76
C LEU A 284 1.97 -13.01 11.54
N ARG A 285 1.37 -13.00 12.73
CA ARG A 285 1.20 -14.21 13.54
C ARG A 285 -0.18 -14.82 13.37
N ASN A 286 -1.20 -13.99 13.16
CA ASN A 286 -2.58 -14.43 12.95
C ASN A 286 -3.20 -13.68 11.76
N PRO A 287 -3.26 -14.28 10.55
CA PRO A 287 -3.78 -13.60 9.37
C PRO A 287 -5.29 -13.32 9.45
N PHE A 288 -6.01 -13.99 10.36
CA PHE A 288 -7.44 -13.76 10.62
C PHE A 288 -7.71 -12.63 11.62
N TYR A 289 -6.66 -12.01 12.17
CA TYR A 289 -6.83 -10.88 13.08
C TYR A 289 -7.24 -9.61 12.31
N SER A 290 -8.29 -8.95 12.80
CA SER A 290 -8.71 -7.64 12.34
C SER A 290 -9.25 -6.83 13.51
N VAL A 291 -8.72 -5.62 13.69
CA VAL A 291 -9.19 -4.68 14.72
C VAL A 291 -10.67 -4.34 14.51
N TRP A 292 -11.11 -4.29 13.25
CA TRP A 292 -12.45 -3.91 12.83
C TRP A 292 -13.53 -4.94 13.15
N VAL A 293 -13.15 -6.17 13.50
CA VAL A 293 -14.09 -7.22 13.94
C VAL A 293 -14.48 -7.04 15.41
N THR A 294 -13.72 -6.27 16.19
CA THR A 294 -14.09 -5.97 17.57
C THR A 294 -15.30 -5.03 17.64
N ASP A 295 -16.14 -5.15 18.67
CA ASP A 295 -17.33 -4.30 18.84
C ASP A 295 -17.01 -2.80 18.85
N ILE A 296 -15.81 -2.44 19.32
CA ILE A 296 -15.31 -1.06 19.33
C ILE A 296 -14.89 -0.67 17.90
N GLY A 297 -14.10 -1.51 17.22
CA GLY A 297 -13.64 -1.28 15.85
C GLY A 297 -14.80 -1.17 14.85
N ALA A 298 -15.79 -2.05 14.93
CA ALA A 298 -16.96 -2.04 14.06
C ALA A 298 -17.79 -0.76 14.18
N LYS A 299 -17.92 -0.20 15.39
CA LYS A 299 -18.58 1.10 15.62
C LYS A 299 -17.83 2.26 14.98
N PHE A 300 -16.50 2.20 14.93
CA PHE A 300 -15.68 3.21 14.24
C PHE A 300 -15.73 3.06 12.71
N ALA A 301 -15.73 1.83 12.18
CA ALA A 301 -15.77 1.58 10.73
C ALA A 301 -17.11 1.98 10.06
N MET A 302 -18.24 1.86 10.78
CA MET A 302 -19.57 2.17 10.25
C MET A 302 -19.80 3.66 9.93
N SER A 303 -18.91 4.58 10.31
CA SER A 303 -19.01 5.99 9.94
C SER A 303 -18.40 6.33 8.57
N GLU A 304 -17.73 5.39 7.92
CA GLU A 304 -16.87 5.68 6.75
C GLU A 304 -17.38 5.13 5.40
N GLY A 305 -18.53 4.45 5.35
CA GLY A 305 -18.92 3.69 4.16
C GLY A 305 -20.11 4.25 3.38
N GLN A 306 -19.87 4.94 2.25
CA GLN A 306 -20.61 4.75 0.98
C GLN A 306 -20.05 5.63 -0.16
N TRP A 307 -19.05 5.13 -0.88
CA TRP A 307 -18.78 5.54 -2.26
C TRP A 307 -18.60 4.29 -3.11
N LYS A 308 -19.66 3.88 -3.81
CA LYS A 308 -19.60 2.91 -4.91
C LYS A 308 -19.29 3.69 -6.18
N TRP A 309 -18.09 3.51 -6.73
CA TRP A 309 -17.80 3.94 -8.09
C TRP A 309 -18.24 2.83 -9.04
N ASP A 310 -19.12 3.18 -9.97
CA ASP A 310 -19.67 2.29 -10.99
C ASP A 310 -18.61 2.08 -12.10
N ASP A 311 -18.25 0.82 -12.37
CA ASP A 311 -17.21 0.42 -13.32
C ASP A 311 -17.80 0.24 -14.72
N GLN A 312 -17.93 1.32 -15.49
CA GLN A 312 -18.12 1.24 -16.94
C GLN A 312 -17.27 2.30 -17.62
N HIS A 313 -16.02 1.97 -17.99
CA HIS A 313 -15.31 2.38 -19.23
C HIS A 313 -13.85 1.85 -19.24
N GLY A 314 -13.40 1.36 -20.39
CA GLY A 314 -12.19 0.53 -20.58
C GLY A 314 -10.82 1.21 -20.51
N LEU A 315 -10.68 2.29 -19.75
CA LEU A 315 -9.38 2.85 -19.36
C LEU A 315 -9.12 2.47 -17.90
N GLU A 316 -7.96 1.87 -17.63
CA GLU A 316 -7.59 1.47 -16.28
C GLU A 316 -7.11 2.70 -15.47
N TYR A 317 -8.07 3.54 -15.07
CA TYR A 317 -7.80 4.80 -14.36
C TYR A 317 -7.08 4.57 -13.03
N THR A 318 -7.33 3.43 -12.38
CA THR A 318 -6.72 3.09 -11.09
C THR A 318 -5.22 2.81 -11.23
N SER A 319 -4.80 2.02 -12.22
CA SER A 319 -3.38 1.76 -12.48
C SER A 319 -2.67 3.03 -12.97
N ALA A 320 -3.31 3.81 -13.84
CA ALA A 320 -2.82 5.13 -14.27
C ALA A 320 -2.58 6.08 -13.10
N PHE A 321 -3.50 6.10 -12.14
CA PHE A 321 -3.37 6.90 -10.93
C PHE A 321 -2.15 6.45 -10.09
N PHE A 322 -2.02 5.16 -9.80
CA PHE A 322 -0.89 4.65 -9.00
C PHE A 322 0.46 4.93 -9.65
N THR A 323 0.65 4.60 -10.94
CA THR A 323 1.93 4.83 -11.61
C THR A 323 2.19 6.32 -11.83
N GLY A 324 1.15 7.10 -12.12
CA GLY A 324 1.23 8.54 -12.33
C GLY A 324 1.64 9.29 -11.07
N VAL A 325 0.97 9.02 -9.93
CA VAL A 325 1.32 9.63 -8.64
C VAL A 325 2.72 9.19 -8.18
N TYR A 326 3.06 7.90 -8.36
CA TYR A 326 4.41 7.41 -8.07
C TYR A 326 5.48 8.13 -8.91
N GLY A 327 5.25 8.27 -10.23
CA GLY A 327 6.12 9.02 -11.12
C GLY A 327 6.23 10.50 -10.73
N MET A 328 5.11 11.11 -10.32
CA MET A 328 5.05 12.51 -9.90
C MET A 328 5.95 12.80 -8.72
N TRP A 329 5.88 11.99 -7.66
CA TRP A 329 6.74 12.16 -6.49
C TRP A 329 8.22 12.00 -6.84
N ASN A 330 8.55 11.02 -7.69
CA ASN A 330 9.93 10.81 -8.13
C ASN A 330 10.47 11.99 -8.93
N ILE A 331 9.72 12.44 -9.93
CA ILE A 331 10.08 13.57 -10.79
C ILE A 331 10.16 14.85 -9.97
N TYR A 332 9.23 15.07 -9.04
CA TYR A 332 9.21 16.21 -8.14
C TYR A 332 10.47 16.31 -7.29
N ILE A 333 10.88 15.22 -6.62
CA ILE A 333 12.09 15.24 -5.77
C ILE A 333 13.36 15.38 -6.61
N MET A 334 13.45 14.72 -7.77
CA MET A 334 14.59 14.93 -8.68
C MET A 334 14.68 16.38 -9.15
N ALA A 335 13.55 17.01 -9.45
CA ALA A 335 13.50 18.42 -9.84
C ALA A 335 13.90 19.35 -8.69
N LEU A 336 13.44 19.09 -7.46
CA LEU A 336 13.85 19.85 -6.28
C LEU A 336 15.37 19.77 -6.07
N LEU A 337 15.95 18.57 -6.11
CA LEU A 337 17.40 18.40 -5.99
C LEU A 337 18.16 19.14 -7.10
N ALA A 338 17.69 19.08 -8.35
CA ALA A 338 18.34 19.74 -9.47
C ALA A 338 18.26 21.27 -9.39
N LEU A 339 17.10 21.83 -9.03
CA LEU A 339 16.85 23.27 -8.99
C LEU A 339 17.48 23.95 -7.77
N TYR A 340 17.44 23.30 -6.61
CA TYR A 340 18.02 23.81 -5.37
C TYR A 340 19.49 23.43 -5.19
N ALA A 341 20.10 22.75 -6.16
CA ALA A 341 21.53 22.48 -6.14
C ALA A 341 22.36 23.78 -6.13
N PRO A 342 23.53 23.79 -5.46
CA PRO A 342 24.45 24.91 -5.53
C PRO A 342 25.03 25.12 -6.94
N SER A 343 24.93 26.36 -7.45
CA SER A 343 25.47 26.74 -8.76
C SER A 343 26.96 27.05 -8.71
N HIS A 344 27.70 26.70 -9.78
CA HIS A 344 29.11 27.10 -9.93
C HIS A 344 29.31 28.58 -10.30
N LYS A 345 28.26 29.25 -10.80
CA LYS A 345 28.38 30.65 -11.21
C LYS A 345 28.39 31.54 -9.97
N ARG A 346 29.50 32.25 -9.75
CA ARG A 346 29.57 33.35 -8.79
C ARG A 346 28.86 34.55 -9.41
N TRP A 347 27.95 35.17 -8.66
CA TRP A 347 27.36 36.46 -9.03
C TRP A 347 28.50 37.49 -9.20
N PRO A 348 28.49 38.36 -10.23
CA PRO A 348 29.41 39.48 -10.26
C PRO A 348 29.17 40.31 -9.00
N GLN A 349 30.18 40.46 -8.14
CA GLN A 349 30.08 41.47 -7.08
C GLN A 349 30.00 42.81 -7.80
N ASN A 350 28.84 43.48 -7.72
CA ASN A 350 28.77 44.89 -8.01
C ASN A 350 29.70 45.56 -6.98
N ASN A 351 30.93 45.85 -7.39
CA ASN A 351 31.77 46.82 -6.72
C ASN A 351 31.11 48.19 -6.98
N GLY A 352 30.21 48.57 -6.09
CA GLY A 352 29.69 49.92 -5.95
C GLY A 352 30.20 50.50 -4.64
#